data_AF-A0A1F8E0P5-F1
#
_entry.id   AF-A0A1F8E0P5-F1
#
_cell.length_a   1.000
_cell.length_b   1.000
_cell.length_c   1.000
_cell.angle_alpha   90.00
_cell.angle_beta   90.00
_cell.angle_gamma   90.00
#
_symmetry.space_group_name_H-M   'P 1'
#
loop_
_entity.id
_entity.type
_entity.pdbx_description
1 polymer ?
#
loop_
_entity_poly.entity_id
_entity_poly.type
_entity_poly.pdbx_seq_one_letter_code
_entity_poly.pdbx_strand_id
1 'polypeptide(L)' 'MVTIYSTTHCPYCKMAKDYFTQHNVEYKDINVEQDDAAAADMIKKSGQMGVPVIDIDGTIIVGFDRGSIDEILHLQ' A
#
# COMPACT_ATOMS: atom_id res chain seq x y z
N MET A 1 -1.19 -8.17 -8.63
CA MET A 1 -1.35 -6.70 -8.84
C MET A 1 -1.24 -6.01 -7.49
N VAL A 2 -0.23 -5.15 -7.32
CA VAL A 2 -0.01 -4.39 -6.08
C VAL A 2 -0.64 -3.00 -6.20
N THR A 3 -1.41 -2.59 -5.21
CA THR A 3 -1.95 -1.23 -5.10
C THR A 3 -1.54 -0.62 -3.77
N ILE A 4 -0.95 0.56 -3.79
CA ILE A 4 -0.52 1.29 -2.59
C ILE A 4 -1.43 2.49 -2.45
N TYR A 5 -2.25 2.48 -1.41
CA TYR A 5 -3.01 3.64 -0.96
C TYR A 5 -2.08 4.53 -0.14
N SER A 6 -1.81 5.72 -0.66
CA SER A 6 -0.86 6.67 -0.08
C SER A 6 -1.47 8.06 0.08
N THR A 7 -0.76 8.93 0.79
CA THR A 7 -1.06 10.37 0.85
C THR A 7 0.18 11.18 0.48
N THR A 8 -0.02 12.46 0.13
CA THR A 8 1.04 13.35 -0.37
C THR A 8 2.15 13.57 0.66
N HIS A 9 1.80 13.59 1.95
CA HIS A 9 2.72 13.90 3.05
C HIS A 9 2.94 12.70 4.00
N CYS A 10 3.08 11.48 3.49
CA CYS A 10 3.37 10.32 4.33
C CYS A 10 4.77 9.72 4.06
N PRO A 11 5.71 9.79 5.02
CA PRO A 11 7.05 9.22 4.86
C PRO A 11 7.00 7.68 4.72
N TYR A 12 6.08 7.01 5.41
CA TYR A 12 5.91 5.56 5.32
C TYR A 12 5.41 5.11 3.95
N CYS A 13 4.55 5.89 3.30
CA CYS A 13 4.12 5.61 1.93
C CYS A 13 5.29 5.68 0.95
N LYS A 14 6.18 6.66 1.12
CA LYS A 14 7.41 6.75 0.33
C LYS A 14 8.30 5.53 0.53
N MET A 15 8.50 5.11 1.79
CA MET A 15 9.26 3.88 2.10
C MET A 15 8.67 2.64 1.41
N ALA A 16 7.35 2.48 1.43
CA ALA A 16 6.69 1.37 0.73
C ALA A 16 6.96 1.41 -0.78
N LYS A 17 6.73 2.57 -1.43
CA LYS A 17 6.98 2.76 -2.87
C LYS A 17 8.43 2.47 -3.24
N ASP A 18 9.37 2.99 -2.45
CA ASP A 18 10.80 2.76 -2.67
C ASP A 18 11.14 1.28 -2.51
N TYR A 19 10.53 0.57 -1.56
CA TYR A 19 10.69 -0.87 -1.37
C TYR A 19 10.24 -1.67 -2.61
N PHE A 20 9.00 -1.46 -3.06
CA PHE A 20 8.51 -2.15 -4.25
C PHE A 20 9.33 -1.82 -5.49
N THR A 21 9.75 -0.56 -5.64
CA THR A 21 10.65 -0.13 -6.74
C THR A 21 11.99 -0.86 -6.69
N GLN A 22 12.61 -0.99 -5.51
CA GLN A 22 13.89 -1.70 -5.35
C GLN A 22 13.78 -3.19 -5.69
N HIS A 23 12.64 -3.81 -5.39
CA HIS A 23 12.36 -5.21 -5.72
C HIS A 23 11.79 -5.41 -7.14
N ASN A 24 11.74 -4.36 -7.97
CA ASN A 24 11.14 -4.37 -9.32
C ASN A 24 9.70 -4.89 -9.34
N VAL A 25 8.94 -4.61 -8.29
CA VAL A 25 7.53 -4.96 -8.18
C VAL A 25 6.71 -3.83 -8.79
N GLU A 26 5.88 -4.15 -9.77
CA GLU A 26 4.93 -3.18 -10.31
C GLU A 26 3.80 -2.91 -9.30
N TYR A 27 3.60 -1.64 -8.98
CA TYR A 27 2.53 -1.19 -8.09
C TYR A 27 1.77 0.00 -8.67
N LYS A 28 0.50 0.09 -8.30
CA LYS A 28 -0.36 1.24 -8.56
C LYS A 28 -0.39 2.14 -7.33
N ASP A 29 0.08 3.36 -7.48
CA ASP A 29 -0.04 4.38 -6.43
C ASP A 29 -1.39 5.10 -6.53
N ILE A 30 -2.16 5.08 -5.45
CA ILE A 30 -3.45 5.78 -5.35
C ILE A 30 -3.36 6.78 -4.19
N ASN A 31 -3.45 8.07 -4.52
CA ASN A 31 -3.47 9.12 -3.52
C ASN A 31 -4.88 9.29 -2.94
N VAL A 32 -5.11 8.74 -1.74
CA VAL A 32 -6.41 8.84 -1.05
C VAL A 32 -6.71 10.24 -0.53
N GLU A 33 -5.72 11.15 -0.52
CA GLU A 33 -5.91 12.55 -0.15
C GLU A 33 -6.60 13.37 -1.26
N GLN A 34 -6.51 12.89 -2.51
CA GLN A 34 -7.12 13.53 -3.68
C GLN A 34 -8.31 12.75 -4.24
N ASP A 35 -8.56 11.55 -3.71
CA ASP A 35 -9.61 10.64 -4.16
C ASP A 35 -10.37 10.09 -2.95
N ASP A 36 -11.48 10.76 -2.62
CA ASP A 36 -12.37 10.40 -1.52
C ASP A 36 -12.97 8.99 -1.70
N ALA A 37 -13.18 8.54 -2.94
CA ALA A 37 -13.69 7.21 -3.21
C ALA A 37 -12.62 6.16 -2.89
N ALA A 38 -11.37 6.40 -3.27
CA ALA A 38 -10.25 5.54 -2.89
C ALA A 38 -10.03 5.52 -1.37
N ALA A 39 -10.21 6.65 -0.67
CA ALA A 39 -10.16 6.71 0.79
C ALA A 39 -11.26 5.83 1.42
N ALA A 40 -12.49 5.92 0.93
CA ALA A 40 -13.59 5.09 1.40
C ALA A 40 -13.34 3.59 1.13
N ASP A 41 -12.84 3.24 -0.05
CA ASP A 41 -12.48 1.86 -0.40
C ASP A 41 -11.35 1.33 0.48
N MET A 42 -10.32 2.16 0.73
CA MET A 42 -9.23 1.82 1.65
C MET A 42 -9.77 1.51 3.04
N ILE A 43 -10.64 2.36 3.59
CA ILE A 43 -11.25 2.15 4.91
C ILE A 43 -12.09 0.88 4.94
N LYS A 44 -12.89 0.65 3.89
CA LYS A 44 -13.73 -0.54 3.78
C LYS A 44 -12.93 -1.84 3.68
N LYS A 45 -11.79 -1.81 2.97
CA LYS A 45 -10.88 -2.95 2.78
C LYS A 45 -10.02 -3.24 4.01
N SER A 46 -9.44 -2.19 4.59
CA SER A 46 -8.46 -2.30 5.67
C SER A 46 -9.07 -2.26 7.08
N GLY A 47 -10.32 -1.77 7.20
CA GLY A 47 -10.96 -1.52 8.49
C GLY A 47 -10.39 -0.33 9.25
N GLN A 48 -9.48 0.44 8.64
CA GLN A 48 -8.80 1.58 9.29
C GLN A 48 -8.71 2.79 8.37
N MET A 49 -8.55 3.97 8.96
CA MET A 49 -8.32 5.23 8.24
C MET A 49 -6.82 5.55 8.06
N GLY A 50 -5.92 4.70 8.56
CA GLY A 50 -4.48 4.94 8.53
C GLY A 50 -3.86 4.53 7.20
N VAL A 51 -2.91 5.34 6.71
CA VAL A 51 -2.02 5.02 5.59
C VAL A 51 -0.60 4.71 6.08
N PRO A 52 0.20 3.93 5.35
CA PRO A 52 -0.09 3.29 4.06
C PRO A 52 -1.03 2.08 4.20
N VAL A 53 -1.81 1.80 3.16
CA VAL A 53 -2.50 0.52 2.99
C VAL A 53 -2.05 -0.07 1.67
N ILE A 54 -1.66 -1.33 1.69
CA ILE A 54 -1.13 -2.03 0.52
C ILE A 54 -2.06 -3.20 0.22
N ASP A 55 -2.57 -3.26 -0.99
CA ASP A 55 -3.39 -4.36 -1.50
C ASP A 55 -2.52 -5.17 -2.46
N ILE A 56 -2.18 -6.39 -2.07
CA ILE A 56 -1.38 -7.33 -2.88
C ILE A 56 -2.28 -8.49 -3.29
N ASP A 57 -2.72 -8.47 -4.55
CA ASP A 57 -3.59 -9.53 -5.11
C ASP A 57 -4.85 -9.83 -4.27
N GLY A 58 -5.44 -8.79 -3.67
CA GLY A 58 -6.61 -8.89 -2.80
C GLY A 58 -6.28 -9.07 -1.31
N THR A 59 -5.00 -9.27 -0.96
CA THR A 59 -4.54 -9.32 0.42
C THR A 59 -4.23 -7.91 0.91
N ILE A 60 -4.99 -7.46 1.91
CA ILE A 60 -4.85 -6.12 2.46
C ILE A 60 -3.83 -6.14 3.61
N ILE A 61 -2.73 -5.42 3.40
CA ILE A 61 -1.70 -5.16 4.39
C ILE A 61 -1.88 -3.73 4.89
N VAL A 62 -2.04 -3.63 6.20
CA VAL A 62 -2.20 -2.39 6.92
C VAL A 62 -0.85 -1.90 7.38
N GLY A 63 -0.46 -0.69 6.96
CA GLY A 63 0.86 -0.13 7.23
C GLY A 63 1.94 -0.66 6.29
N PHE A 64 3.19 -0.37 6.63
CA PHE A 64 4.35 -0.90 5.93
C PHE A 64 4.93 -2.07 6.73
N ASP A 65 4.43 -3.28 6.44
CA ASP A 65 4.94 -4.52 7.02
C ASP A 65 5.74 -5.30 5.99
N ARG A 66 7.07 -5.17 6.07
CA ARG A 66 8.00 -5.87 5.18
C ARG A 66 7.85 -7.38 5.27
N GLY A 67 7.68 -7.95 6.46
CA GLY A 67 7.61 -9.40 6.62
C GLY A 67 6.40 -9.99 5.88
N SER A 68 5.24 -9.37 6.06
CA SER A 68 4.03 -9.76 5.34
C SER A 68 4.17 -9.57 3.83
N ILE A 69 4.76 -8.45 3.39
CA ILE A 69 4.99 -8.16 1.96
C ILE A 69 5.91 -9.23 1.34
N ASP A 70 7.01 -9.56 2.01
CA ASP A 70 8.01 -10.51 1.52
C ASP A 70 7.43 -11.91 1.44
N GLU A 71 6.62 -12.30 2.41
CA GLU A 71 5.92 -13.59 2.40
C GLU A 71 4.95 -13.70 1.21
N ILE A 72 4.16 -12.65 0.96
CA ILE A 72 3.15 -12.64 -0.11
C ILE A 72 3.78 -12.53 -1.50
N LEU A 73 4.81 -11.69 -1.65
CA LEU A 73 5.50 -11.48 -2.93
C LEU A 73 6.66 -12.46 -3.15
N HIS A 74 6.91 -13.36 -2.19
CA HIS A 74 8.03 -14.29 -2.21
C HIS A 74 9.39 -13.59 -2.44
N LEU A 75 9.56 -12.43 -1.82
CA LEU A 75 10.83 -11.69 -1.83
C LEU A 75 11.76 -12.37 -0.79
N GLN A 76 12.96 -12.76 -1.21
CA GLN A 76 13.98 -13.40 -0.37
C GLN A 76 15.18 -12.49 -0.15
#